data_AF-A0A258TAW5-F1
#
_entry.id   AF-A0A258TAW5-F1
#
_cell.length_a   1.000
_cell.length_b   1.000
_cell.length_c   1.000
_cell.angle_alpha   90.00
_cell.angle_beta   90.00
_cell.angle_gamma   90.00
#
_symmetry.space_group_name_H-M   'P 1'
#
loop_
_entity.id
_entity.type
_entity.pdbx_description
1 polymer ?
#
loop_
_entity_poly.entity_id
_entity_poly.type
_entity_poly.pdbx_seq_one_letter_code
_entity_poly.pdbx_strand_id
1 'polypeptide(L)'
;MIEFIAERRSVIFTYQSEFRANGWIWQELKKSSGARVSQVFRFQKQDLLEEPGDGDQDHFDSFVFRFRLATPEPHYHRIAGRKLRIDRDVLIAKEGIEWTRKLFAAERNVSIFRRIDKIVTPGQEIAIGGPRPDAIPIPVFLEMIKKFPNSTELDLFPVSTNGTDLRL
;
A
#
# COMPACT_ATOMS: atom_id res chain seq x y z
N MET A 1 -3.62 7.73 -13.48
CA MET A 1 -4.39 8.17 -12.30
C MET A 1 -4.58 7.05 -11.28
N ILE A 2 -4.29 7.35 -10.01
CA ILE A 2 -4.62 6.50 -8.84
C ILE A 2 -5.30 7.38 -7.83
N GLU A 3 -6.47 6.96 -7.35
CA GLU A 3 -7.20 7.66 -6.30
C GLU A 3 -7.68 6.68 -5.23
N PHE A 4 -8.03 7.24 -4.08
CA PHE A 4 -8.53 6.48 -2.94
C PHE A 4 -9.84 7.13 -2.50
N ILE A 5 -10.91 6.34 -2.47
CA ILE A 5 -12.22 6.77 -2.00
C ILE A 5 -12.44 6.10 -0.65
N ALA A 6 -12.31 6.87 0.42
CA ALA A 6 -12.60 6.42 1.77
C ALA A 6 -14.10 6.55 2.03
N GLU A 7 -14.76 5.41 2.17
CA GLU A 7 -16.15 5.30 2.60
C GLU A 7 -16.21 4.83 4.05
N ARG A 8 -17.34 5.06 4.74
CA ARG A 8 -17.53 4.63 6.15
C ARG A 8 -17.20 3.16 6.40
N ARG A 9 -17.35 2.30 5.38
CA ARG A 9 -17.16 0.85 5.47
C ARG A 9 -15.93 0.33 4.72
N SER A 10 -15.25 1.10 3.88
CA SER A 10 -14.11 0.56 3.13
C SER A 10 -13.31 1.66 2.46
N VAL A 11 -12.10 1.32 2.03
CA VAL A 11 -11.34 2.18 1.13
C VAL A 11 -11.30 1.52 -0.23
N ILE A 12 -11.76 2.24 -1.25
CA ILE A 12 -11.71 1.83 -2.64
C ILE A 12 -10.48 2.46 -3.29
N PHE A 13 -9.66 1.64 -3.93
CA PHE A 13 -8.56 2.06 -4.78
C PHE A 13 -9.05 2.10 -6.22
N THR A 14 -8.96 3.25 -6.87
CA THR A 14 -9.29 3.40 -8.30
C THR A 14 -8.02 3.50 -9.12
N TYR A 15 -8.03 2.89 -10.30
CA TYR A 15 -6.92 2.92 -11.23
C TYR A 15 -7.38 3.08 -12.66
N GLN A 16 -6.78 4.08 -13.32
CA GLN A 16 -6.82 4.25 -14.75
C GLN A 16 -5.42 4.68 -15.21
N SER A 17 -4.89 4.01 -16.20
CA SER A 17 -3.63 4.34 -16.86
C SER A 17 -3.79 5.61 -17.70
N GLU A 18 -2.80 6.48 -17.64
CA GLU A 18 -2.79 7.74 -18.41
C GLU A 18 -2.10 7.61 -19.77
N PHE A 19 -1.30 6.55 -19.97
CA PHE A 19 -0.38 6.44 -21.11
C PHE A 19 -0.54 5.16 -21.93
N ARG A 20 -1.32 4.18 -21.44
CA ARG A 20 -1.53 2.86 -22.07
C ARG A 20 -2.93 2.37 -21.76
N ALA A 21 -3.49 1.52 -22.62
CA ALA A 21 -4.73 0.81 -22.34
C ALA A 21 -4.68 0.05 -21.02
N ASN A 22 -5.79 0.03 -20.27
CA ASN A 22 -5.86 -0.66 -18.97
C ASN A 22 -5.94 -2.19 -19.07
N GLY A 23 -6.04 -2.73 -20.29
CA GLY A 23 -6.23 -4.17 -20.53
C GLY A 23 -5.15 -5.05 -19.89
N TRP A 24 -3.94 -4.52 -19.68
CA TRP A 24 -2.88 -5.24 -18.98
C TRP A 24 -3.28 -5.63 -17.55
N ILE A 25 -4.05 -4.79 -16.83
CA ILE A 25 -4.56 -5.11 -15.49
C ILE A 25 -5.43 -6.35 -15.57
N TRP A 26 -6.35 -6.40 -16.54
CA TRP A 26 -7.25 -7.53 -16.71
C TRP A 26 -6.49 -8.82 -17.00
N GLN A 27 -5.49 -8.76 -17.88
CA GLN A 27 -4.66 -9.92 -18.19
C GLN A 27 -3.85 -10.41 -16.98
N GLU A 28 -3.34 -9.50 -16.14
CA GLU A 28 -2.65 -9.88 -14.90
C GLU A 28 -3.59 -10.42 -13.82
N LEU A 29 -4.83 -9.92 -13.73
CA LEU A 29 -5.84 -10.42 -12.78
C LEU A 29 -6.31 -11.84 -13.10
N LYS A 30 -6.24 -12.27 -14.38
CA LYS A 30 -6.51 -13.65 -14.80
C LYS A 30 -5.41 -14.63 -14.35
N LYS A 31 -4.23 -14.13 -13.99
CA LYS A 31 -3.11 -14.94 -13.48
C LYS A 31 -3.23 -15.13 -11.97
N SER A 32 -2.71 -16.24 -11.45
CA SER A 32 -2.63 -16.48 -10.00
C SER A 32 -1.78 -15.44 -9.25
N SER A 33 -0.83 -14.81 -9.95
CA SER A 33 -0.01 -13.72 -9.41
C SER A 33 -0.81 -12.44 -9.15
N GLY A 34 -1.92 -12.21 -9.83
CA GLY A 34 -2.68 -10.95 -9.76
C GLY A 34 -1.93 -9.75 -10.35
N ALA A 35 -2.59 -8.59 -10.36
CA ALA A 35 -2.08 -7.36 -10.96
C ALA A 35 -1.26 -6.54 -9.96
N ARG A 36 -0.10 -6.03 -10.41
CA ARG A 36 0.77 -5.15 -9.63
C ARG A 36 0.66 -3.71 -10.11
N VAL A 37 0.07 -2.83 -9.29
CA VAL A 37 -0.14 -1.41 -9.60
C VAL A 37 0.86 -0.54 -8.85
N SER A 38 1.50 0.40 -9.56
CA SER A 38 2.49 1.32 -8.99
C SER A 38 3.62 0.62 -8.22
N GLN A 39 3.97 -0.62 -8.56
CA GLN A 39 4.98 -1.45 -7.87
C GLN A 39 4.73 -1.72 -6.37
N VAL A 40 3.74 -1.10 -5.75
CA VAL A 40 3.41 -1.22 -4.32
C VAL A 40 2.21 -2.13 -4.12
N PHE A 41 1.14 -1.90 -4.89
CA PHE A 41 -0.12 -2.60 -4.68
C PHE A 41 -0.17 -3.89 -5.47
N ARG A 42 -0.70 -4.95 -4.87
CA ARG A 42 -1.00 -6.22 -5.53
C ARG A 42 -2.46 -6.56 -5.33
N PHE A 43 -3.21 -6.63 -6.42
CA PHE A 43 -4.63 -6.98 -6.38
C PHE A 43 -4.84 -8.35 -7.03
N GLN A 44 -5.74 -9.12 -6.44
CA GLN A 44 -6.25 -10.36 -7.02
C GLN A 44 -7.66 -10.13 -7.56
N LYS A 45 -8.16 -11.06 -8.37
CA LYS A 45 -9.51 -10.97 -8.95
C LYS A 45 -10.59 -10.75 -7.88
N GLN A 46 -10.47 -11.41 -6.72
CA GLN A 46 -11.37 -11.23 -5.56
C GLN A 46 -11.37 -9.83 -4.93
N ASP A 47 -10.38 -9.00 -5.21
CA ASP A 47 -10.32 -7.62 -4.71
C ASP A 47 -11.09 -6.66 -5.61
N LEU A 48 -11.38 -7.06 -6.84
CA LEU A 48 -12.09 -6.25 -7.83
C LEU A 48 -13.56 -6.11 -7.42
N LEU A 49 -14.08 -4.89 -7.50
CA LEU A 49 -15.48 -4.61 -7.19
C LEU A 49 -16.42 -4.95 -8.35
N GLU A 50 -15.93 -4.82 -9.58
CA GLU A 50 -16.68 -5.04 -10.81
C GLU A 50 -15.74 -5.54 -11.92
N GLU A 51 -16.10 -6.65 -12.54
CA GLU A 51 -15.37 -7.20 -13.69
C GLU A 51 -15.75 -6.45 -14.98
N PRO A 52 -14.81 -6.17 -15.88
CA PRO A 52 -15.12 -5.56 -17.17
C PRO A 52 -16.02 -6.48 -17.99
N GLY A 53 -17.18 -5.96 -18.41
CA GLY A 53 -18.09 -6.65 -19.33
C GLY A 53 -17.55 -6.68 -20.76
N ASP A 54 -18.23 -7.38 -21.68
CA ASP A 54 -17.75 -7.53 -23.05
C ASP A 54 -17.49 -6.17 -23.75
N GLY A 55 -18.41 -5.21 -23.59
CA GLY A 55 -18.22 -3.86 -24.14
C GLY A 55 -17.08 -3.06 -23.48
N ASP A 56 -16.74 -3.33 -22.22
CA ASP A 56 -15.59 -2.71 -21.56
C ASP A 56 -14.27 -3.31 -22.05
N GLN A 57 -14.27 -4.61 -22.35
CA GLN A 57 -13.08 -5.31 -22.84
C GLN A 57 -12.67 -4.84 -24.23
N ASP A 58 -13.63 -4.41 -25.04
CA ASP A 58 -13.40 -3.76 -26.33
C ASP A 58 -12.85 -2.32 -26.18
N HIS A 59 -13.04 -1.70 -25.00
CA HIS A 59 -12.70 -0.29 -24.73
C HIS A 59 -11.96 -0.08 -23.39
N PHE A 60 -10.90 -0.85 -23.15
CA PHE A 60 -10.15 -0.76 -21.89
C PHE A 60 -9.53 0.61 -21.57
N ASP A 61 -9.39 1.50 -22.56
CA ASP A 61 -8.83 2.83 -22.35
C ASP A 61 -9.70 3.70 -21.42
N SER A 62 -11.03 3.54 -21.49
CA SER A 62 -12.00 4.27 -20.66
C SER A 62 -12.38 3.52 -19.37
N PHE A 63 -12.08 2.23 -19.26
CA PHE A 63 -12.46 1.43 -18.10
C PHE A 63 -11.62 1.78 -16.86
N VAL A 64 -12.30 2.08 -15.75
CA VAL A 64 -11.69 2.39 -14.45
C VAL A 64 -11.76 1.17 -13.54
N PHE A 65 -10.60 0.60 -13.21
CA PHE A 65 -10.53 -0.51 -12.27
C PHE A 65 -10.76 -0.02 -10.84
N ARG A 66 -11.73 -0.62 -10.13
CA ARG A 66 -12.03 -0.32 -8.73
C ARG A 66 -11.78 -1.54 -7.86
N PHE A 67 -10.87 -1.41 -6.90
CA PHE A 67 -10.50 -2.48 -5.99
C PHE A 67 -10.87 -2.13 -4.54
N ARG A 68 -11.38 -3.09 -3.78
CA ARG A 68 -11.47 -2.96 -2.33
C ARG A 68 -10.07 -3.02 -1.75
N LEU A 69 -9.50 -1.90 -1.34
CA LEU A 69 -8.18 -1.86 -0.70
C LEU A 69 -8.28 -2.31 0.75
N ALA A 70 -9.17 -1.67 1.52
CA ALA A 70 -9.31 -1.90 2.95
C ALA A 70 -10.73 -2.32 3.34
N THR A 71 -10.82 -3.21 4.32
CA THR A 71 -12.06 -3.63 4.98
C THR A 71 -12.26 -2.83 6.27
N PRO A 72 -13.50 -2.64 6.75
CA PRO A 72 -13.75 -1.90 7.97
C PRO A 72 -13.41 -2.74 9.19
N GLU A 73 -12.88 -2.09 10.22
CA GLU A 73 -12.68 -2.62 11.56
C GLU A 73 -13.08 -1.53 12.59
N PRO A 74 -13.34 -1.82 13.86
CA PRO A 74 -13.49 -0.76 14.86
C PRO A 74 -12.27 0.18 14.85
N HIS A 75 -12.51 1.49 14.71
CA HIS A 75 -11.50 2.55 14.62
C HIS A 75 -10.52 2.52 13.43
N TYR A 76 -10.47 1.43 12.66
CA TYR A 76 -9.49 1.21 11.61
C TYR A 76 -10.09 0.82 10.25
N HIS A 77 -9.32 1.07 9.21
CA HIS A 77 -9.39 0.40 7.92
C HIS A 77 -8.26 -0.61 7.85
N ARG A 78 -8.61 -1.89 7.73
CA ARG A 78 -7.66 -3.00 7.63
C ARG A 78 -7.30 -3.30 6.19
N ILE A 79 -6.02 -3.25 5.86
CA ILE A 79 -5.47 -3.62 4.56
C ILE A 79 -4.75 -4.95 4.72
N ALA A 80 -5.18 -5.96 3.96
CA ALA A 80 -4.50 -7.25 3.94
C ALA A 80 -3.04 -7.09 3.46
N GLY A 81 -2.07 -7.65 4.19
CA GLY A 81 -0.64 -7.49 3.91
C GLY A 81 -0.25 -7.87 2.49
N ARG A 82 -0.88 -8.90 1.94
CA ARG A 82 -0.72 -9.32 0.53
C ARG A 82 -0.94 -8.19 -0.48
N LYS A 83 -1.82 -7.22 -0.17
CA LYS A 83 -2.12 -6.07 -1.04
C LYS A 83 -1.00 -5.06 -1.07
N LEU A 84 -0.20 -5.00 -0.02
CA LEU A 84 0.99 -4.16 0.09
C LEU A 84 2.29 -4.97 -0.09
N ARG A 85 2.15 -6.27 -0.36
CA ARG A 85 3.25 -7.23 -0.56
C ARG A 85 4.21 -7.23 0.64
N ILE A 86 3.62 -7.43 1.80
CA ILE A 86 4.23 -7.67 3.12
C ILE A 86 3.47 -8.81 3.81
N ASP A 87 4.04 -9.38 4.87
CA ASP A 87 3.48 -10.58 5.50
C ASP A 87 2.35 -10.28 6.51
N ARG A 88 2.31 -9.04 7.02
CA ARG A 88 1.38 -8.60 8.06
C ARG A 88 0.35 -7.60 7.52
N ASP A 89 -0.82 -7.58 8.16
CA ASP A 89 -1.86 -6.60 7.83
C ASP A 89 -1.50 -5.21 8.36
N VAL A 90 -2.08 -4.20 7.72
CA VAL A 90 -1.92 -2.79 8.10
C VAL A 90 -3.26 -2.25 8.55
N LEU A 91 -3.28 -1.61 9.72
CA LEU A 91 -4.43 -0.89 10.25
C LEU A 91 -4.17 0.61 10.12
N ILE A 92 -5.04 1.31 9.39
CA ILE A 92 -4.97 2.77 9.26
C ILE A 92 -6.19 3.36 9.94
N ALA A 93 -6.00 4.30 10.86
CA ALA A 93 -7.10 4.96 11.56
C ALA A 93 -8.14 5.54 10.60
N LYS A 94 -9.42 5.45 10.96
CA LYS A 94 -10.52 6.03 10.16
C LYS A 94 -10.50 7.55 10.10
N GLU A 95 -9.86 8.19 11.08
CA GLU A 95 -9.87 9.63 11.28
C GLU A 95 -8.44 10.17 11.35
N GLY A 96 -8.28 11.46 11.01
CA GLY A 96 -7.03 12.19 11.14
C GLY A 96 -6.00 11.91 10.05
N ILE A 97 -6.31 11.10 9.03
CA ILE A 97 -5.39 10.78 7.93
C ILE A 97 -6.09 10.82 6.57
N GLU A 98 -5.44 11.44 5.59
CA GLU A 98 -5.94 11.54 4.22
C GLU A 98 -5.42 10.39 3.36
N TRP A 99 -6.32 9.68 2.67
CA TRP A 99 -5.97 8.57 1.81
C TRP A 99 -5.34 9.04 0.51
N THR A 100 -4.00 9.05 0.48
CA THR A 100 -3.24 9.41 -0.70
C THR A 100 -2.21 8.35 -1.03
N ARG A 101 -1.74 8.36 -2.28
CA ARG A 101 -0.68 7.45 -2.74
C ARG A 101 0.60 7.58 -1.91
N LYS A 102 0.89 8.78 -1.39
CA LYS A 102 2.08 9.08 -0.60
C LYS A 102 2.13 8.31 0.73
N LEU A 103 1.00 7.82 1.23
CA LEU A 103 0.98 6.94 2.41
C LEU A 103 1.62 5.57 2.14
N PHE A 104 1.62 5.11 0.89
CA PHE A 104 2.01 3.75 0.52
C PHE A 104 3.30 3.70 -0.30
N ALA A 105 3.52 4.73 -1.13
CA ALA A 105 4.63 4.81 -2.07
C ALA A 105 5.41 6.11 -1.87
N ALA A 106 6.70 5.98 -1.58
CA ALA A 106 7.67 7.07 -1.67
C ALA A 106 8.14 7.25 -3.13
N GLU A 107 9.17 8.09 -3.34
CA GLU A 107 9.78 8.30 -4.65
C GLU A 107 10.18 6.99 -5.33
N ARG A 108 10.12 6.97 -6.67
CA ARG A 108 10.37 5.79 -7.51
C ARG A 108 9.58 4.54 -7.13
N ASN A 109 8.41 4.72 -6.52
CA ASN A 109 7.49 3.64 -6.14
C ASN A 109 8.05 2.71 -5.05
N VAL A 110 8.95 3.24 -4.20
CA VAL A 110 9.44 2.50 -3.03
C VAL A 110 8.28 2.31 -2.05
N SER A 111 8.00 1.05 -1.68
CA SER A 111 6.93 0.72 -0.74
C SER A 111 7.35 1.11 0.69
N ILE A 112 6.60 2.03 1.30
CA ILE A 112 6.80 2.48 2.68
C ILE A 112 6.56 1.32 3.65
N PHE A 113 5.45 0.61 3.49
CA PHE A 113 5.11 -0.50 4.39
C PHE A 113 6.07 -1.69 4.29
N ARG A 114 6.67 -1.98 3.13
CA ARG A 114 7.74 -3.00 3.04
C ARG A 114 8.96 -2.60 3.86
N ARG A 115 9.25 -1.31 4.02
CA ARG A 115 10.36 -0.85 4.83
C ARG A 115 10.02 -0.92 6.32
N ILE A 116 8.81 -0.52 6.70
CA ILE A 116 8.32 -0.64 8.08
C ILE A 116 8.28 -2.12 8.52
N ASP A 117 7.78 -3.01 7.66
CA ASP A 117 7.68 -4.47 7.90
C ASP A 117 9.02 -5.13 8.25
N LYS A 118 10.14 -4.58 7.76
CA LYS A 118 11.50 -5.05 8.07
C LYS A 118 12.00 -4.63 9.45
N ILE A 119 11.40 -3.62 10.06
CA ILE A 119 11.87 -3.00 11.31
C ILE A 119 10.96 -3.39 12.47
N VAL A 120 9.65 -3.51 12.22
CA VAL A 120 8.66 -3.85 13.25
C VAL A 120 8.78 -5.33 13.64
N THR A 121 8.69 -5.60 14.94
CA THR A 121 8.73 -6.94 15.55
C THR A 121 7.84 -7.92 14.77
N PRO A 122 8.36 -9.09 14.37
CA PRO A 122 7.57 -10.09 13.63
C PRO A 122 6.27 -10.48 14.35
N GLY A 123 5.21 -10.77 13.57
CA GLY A 123 3.95 -11.32 14.08
C GLY A 123 2.91 -10.31 14.54
N GLN A 124 3.22 -9.00 14.55
CA GLN A 124 2.24 -7.94 14.87
C GLN A 124 1.83 -7.16 13.62
N GLU A 125 0.57 -6.74 13.56
CA GLU A 125 0.04 -5.81 12.55
C GLU A 125 0.73 -4.45 12.64
N ILE A 126 0.80 -3.72 11.52
CA ILE A 126 1.27 -2.34 11.53
C ILE A 126 0.07 -1.42 11.75
N ALA A 127 -0.06 -0.85 12.95
CA ALA A 127 -1.12 0.11 13.25
C ALA A 127 -0.64 1.56 13.11
N ILE A 128 -1.39 2.37 12.37
CA ILE A 128 -1.16 3.81 12.15
C ILE A 128 -2.34 4.58 12.75
N GLY A 129 -2.07 5.35 13.80
CA GLY A 129 -3.07 6.11 14.55
C GLY A 129 -4.08 5.26 15.30
N GLY A 130 -5.21 5.88 15.66
CA GLY A 130 -6.30 5.22 16.39
C GLY A 130 -5.94 4.90 17.86
N PRO A 131 -6.77 4.11 18.55
CA PRO A 131 -6.67 3.93 19.99
C PRO A 131 -5.68 2.83 20.44
N ARG A 132 -5.08 2.06 19.52
CA ARG A 132 -4.16 0.98 19.88
C ARG A 132 -2.89 1.53 20.57
N PRO A 133 -2.47 0.98 21.72
CA PRO A 133 -1.27 1.44 22.42
C PRO A 133 0.03 1.28 21.62
N ASP A 134 0.08 0.31 20.71
CA ASP A 134 1.21 0.01 19.84
C ASP A 134 1.13 0.75 18.48
N ALA A 135 0.12 1.61 18.28
CA ALA A 135 -0.01 2.33 17.02
C ALA A 135 1.02 3.45 16.86
N ILE A 136 1.60 3.55 15.67
CA ILE A 136 2.44 4.67 15.26
C ILE A 136 1.55 5.92 15.16
N PRO A 137 1.81 6.99 15.92
CA PRO A 137 0.99 8.21 15.85
C PRO A 137 1.00 8.81 14.44
N ILE A 138 -0.14 9.33 13.98
CA ILE A 138 -0.28 9.89 12.62
C ILE A 138 0.78 10.97 12.33
N PRO A 139 1.05 11.95 13.21
CA PRO A 139 2.09 12.95 12.96
C PRO A 139 3.48 12.32 12.77
N VAL A 140 3.81 11.30 13.57
CA VAL A 140 5.07 10.56 13.47
C VAL A 140 5.16 9.82 12.14
N PHE A 141 4.09 9.11 11.74
CA PHE A 141 4.04 8.41 10.47
C PHE A 141 4.21 9.36 9.27
N LEU A 142 3.53 10.52 9.27
CA LEU A 142 3.65 11.51 8.21
C LEU A 142 5.06 12.10 8.13
N GLU A 143 5.72 12.35 9.27
CA GLU A 143 7.12 12.78 9.30
C GLU A 143 8.08 11.68 8.81
N MET A 144 7.83 10.41 9.13
CA MET A 144 8.59 9.29 8.59
C MET A 144 8.49 9.24 7.06
N ILE A 145 7.28 9.38 6.50
CA ILE A 145 7.04 9.41 5.05
C ILE A 145 7.88 10.50 4.37
N LYS A 146 7.97 11.70 4.96
CA LYS A 146 8.77 12.81 4.42
C LYS A 146 10.28 12.52 4.41
N LYS A 147 10.76 11.71 5.35
CA LYS A 147 12.17 11.33 5.50
C LYS A 147 12.54 10.06 4.75
N PHE A 148 11.59 9.39 4.08
CA PHE A 148 11.92 8.22 3.29
C PHE A 148 12.88 8.63 2.17
N PRO A 149 14.07 8.00 2.08
CA PRO A 149 15.07 8.44 1.15
C PRO A 149 14.51 8.36 -0.27
N ASN A 150 14.80 9.39 -1.06
CA ASN A 150 14.80 9.19 -2.49
C ASN A 150 15.86 8.12 -2.79
N SER A 151 15.57 7.20 -3.70
CA SER A 151 16.33 5.96 -3.91
C SER A 151 17.85 6.15 -4.09
N THR A 152 18.31 7.37 -4.36
CA THR A 152 19.71 7.75 -4.54
C THR A 152 20.53 7.70 -3.23
N GLU A 153 19.93 7.92 -2.06
CA GLU A 153 20.67 7.92 -0.78
C GLU A 153 20.89 6.51 -0.19
N LEU A 154 20.20 5.48 -0.70
CA LEU A 154 20.19 4.14 -0.10
C LEU A 154 21.15 3.14 -0.74
N ASP A 155 21.74 3.45 -1.90
CA ASP A 155 22.86 2.65 -2.44
C ASP A 155 24.20 2.99 -1.75
N LEU A 156 24.21 3.97 -0.84
CA LEU A 156 25.40 4.46 -0.11
C LEU A 156 25.48 4.03 1.35
N PHE A 157 24.54 3.22 1.86
CA PHE A 157 24.65 2.66 3.22
C PHE A 157 25.03 1.18 3.17
N PRO A 158 26.32 0.83 3.25
CA PRO A 158 26.70 -0.47 3.78
C PRO A 158 26.17 -0.56 5.21
N VAL A 159 25.64 -1.72 5.57
CA VAL A 159 25.33 -2.07 6.96
C VAL A 159 26.61 -1.88 7.77
N SER A 160 26.71 -0.75 8.49
CA SER A 160 27.76 -0.54 9.47
C SER A 160 27.43 -1.40 10.68
N THR A 161 28.01 -2.59 10.72
CA THR A 161 28.11 -3.41 11.94
C THR A 161 28.95 -2.64 12.97
N ASN A 162 28.32 -1.74 13.72
CA ASN A 162 28.89 -1.19 14.94
C ASN A 162 28.57 -2.15 16.10
N GLY A 163 29.39 -3.18 16.24
CA GLY A 163 29.54 -3.91 17.49
C GLY A 163 30.68 -3.27 18.28
N THR A 164 30.36 -2.28 19.12
CA THR A 164 31.27 -1.78 20.15
C THR A 164 30.60 -2.02 21.50
N ASP A 165 31.21 -2.85 22.33
CA ASP A 165 31.48 -2.54 23.74
C ASP A 165 32.33 -3.67 24.32
N LEU A 166 33.59 -3.40 24.66
CA LEU A 166 34.12 -2.79 25.88
C LEU A 166 34.61 -3.88 26.85
N ARG A 167 35.88 -3.69 27.23
CA ARG A 167 36.69 -4.46 28.16
C ARG A 167 35.98 -4.70 29.50
N LEU A 168 36.10 -5.92 30.02
CA LEU A 168 36.72 -6.22 31.32
C LEU A 168 37.47 -7.56 31.19
#